data_AF-A0A537X0G8-F1
#
_entry.id   AF-A0A537X0G8-F1
#
_cell.length_a   1.000
_cell.length_b   1.000
_cell.length_c   1.000
_cell.angle_alpha   90.00
_cell.angle_beta   90.00
_cell.angle_gamma   90.00
#
_symmetry.space_group_name_H-M   'P 1'
#
loop_
_entity.id
_entity.type
_entity.pdbx_description
1 polymer ?
#
loop_
_entity_poly.entity_id
_entity_poly.type
_entity_poly.pdbx_seq_one_letter_code
_entity_poly.pdbx_strand_id
1 'polypeptide(L)'
;MKNAIRPRRALAATLILTALIIASPGAQVSAMTTDASYSFTPAKICAIQWRDGTLQVKRLIRCAARYYGVNPDKAVTIAHRESLFHPDAYNAWSCAEGIYQHLCRYWPGRAYDYGFKGWSAFNARANIIVTMKMVRRYGWAPWS
;
A
#
# COMPACT_ATOMS: atom_id res chain seq x y z
N MET A 1 -7.10 40.91 -33.33
CA MET A 1 -7.80 40.32 -34.50
C MET A 1 -8.61 39.13 -33.98
N LYS A 2 -9.84 39.35 -33.50
CA LYS A 2 -11.12 39.06 -34.20
C LYS A 2 -11.16 37.67 -34.83
N ASN A 3 -11.88 36.73 -34.20
CA ASN A 3 -13.17 36.28 -34.75
C ASN A 3 -13.94 35.40 -33.76
N ALA A 4 -15.10 35.90 -33.37
CA ALA A 4 -16.18 35.17 -32.72
C ALA A 4 -17.12 34.63 -33.80
N ILE A 5 -17.61 33.39 -33.70
CA ILE A 5 -18.86 32.98 -34.34
C ILE A 5 -19.59 31.95 -33.46
N ARG A 6 -20.68 32.39 -32.85
CA ARG A 6 -21.92 31.64 -32.53
C ARG A 6 -23.05 32.50 -33.11
N PRO A 7 -24.30 32.03 -33.31
CA PRO A 7 -24.83 30.69 -33.51
C PRO A 7 -25.72 30.63 -34.79
N ARG A 8 -26.29 29.47 -35.13
CA ARG A 8 -27.54 29.43 -35.91
C ARG A 8 -28.54 28.50 -35.23
N ARG A 9 -29.66 29.08 -34.79
CA ARG A 9 -30.87 28.38 -34.38
C ARG A 9 -31.60 27.95 -35.66
N ALA A 10 -32.01 26.69 -35.74
CA ALA A 10 -33.03 26.23 -36.67
C ALA A 10 -34.14 25.56 -35.85
N LEU A 11 -35.37 25.99 -36.12
CA LEU A 11 -36.60 25.60 -35.44
C LEU A 11 -37.12 24.25 -35.96
N ALA A 12 -37.67 23.49 -35.02
CA ALA A 12 -38.86 22.62 -35.09
C ALA A 12 -39.00 21.59 -36.22
N ALA A 13 -39.07 20.32 -35.82
CA ALA A 13 -40.09 19.39 -36.29
C ALA A 13 -40.28 18.28 -35.25
N THR A 14 -41.40 18.33 -34.53
CA THR A 14 -41.91 17.26 -33.68
C THR A 14 -42.36 16.08 -34.54
N LEU A 15 -41.81 14.90 -34.29
CA LEU A 15 -42.46 13.63 -34.61
C LEU A 15 -42.46 12.75 -33.36
N ILE A 16 -43.67 12.54 -32.85
CA ILE A 16 -44.02 11.55 -31.84
C ILE A 16 -43.84 10.17 -32.48
N LEU A 17 -43.10 9.25 -31.85
CA LEU A 17 -43.34 7.82 -32.03
C LEU A 17 -42.80 6.99 -30.84
N THR A 18 -43.77 6.45 -30.08
CA THR A 18 -43.76 5.15 -29.39
C THR A 18 -42.58 4.76 -28.50
N ALA A 19 -42.85 4.79 -27.19
CA ALA A 19 -42.09 4.08 -26.16
C ALA A 19 -42.20 2.56 -26.35
N LEU A 20 -41.06 1.89 -26.51
CA LEU A 20 -40.88 0.47 -26.21
C LEU A 20 -39.82 0.39 -25.11
N ILE A 21 -40.27 0.35 -23.86
CA ILE A 21 -39.43 0.04 -22.72
C ILE A 21 -39.21 -1.48 -22.75
N ILE A 22 -38.11 -1.91 -23.34
CA ILE A 22 -37.61 -3.27 -23.14
C ILE A 22 -37.10 -3.32 -21.70
N ALA A 23 -37.81 -4.03 -20.85
CA ALA A 23 -37.37 -4.34 -19.50
C ALA A 23 -36.14 -5.27 -19.59
N SER A 24 -34.95 -4.68 -19.55
CA SER A 24 -33.74 -5.43 -19.21
C SER A 24 -33.84 -5.79 -17.73
N PRO A 25 -33.75 -7.08 -17.33
CA PRO A 25 -33.48 -7.39 -15.94
C PRO A 25 -32.12 -6.78 -15.61
N GLY A 26 -32.14 -5.67 -14.86
CA GLY A 26 -30.93 -5.07 -14.33
C GLY A 26 -30.20 -6.15 -13.56
N ALA A 27 -29.01 -6.51 -14.03
CA ALA A 27 -28.08 -7.29 -13.21
C ALA A 27 -27.87 -6.47 -11.94
N GLN A 28 -28.50 -6.91 -10.85
CA GLN A 28 -28.24 -6.36 -9.53
C GLN A 28 -26.84 -6.81 -9.15
N VAL A 29 -25.85 -6.02 -9.55
CA VAL A 29 -24.52 -6.12 -8.97
C VAL A 29 -24.71 -5.63 -7.54
N SER A 30 -24.91 -6.58 -6.62
CA SER A 30 -24.87 -6.30 -5.20
C SER A 30 -23.52 -5.66 -4.94
N ALA A 31 -23.53 -4.38 -4.58
CA ALA A 31 -22.36 -3.72 -4.05
C ALA A 31 -21.95 -4.54 -2.84
N MET A 32 -20.85 -5.30 -2.98
CA MET A 32 -20.23 -6.00 -1.87
C MET A 32 -19.75 -4.91 -0.92
N THR A 33 -20.59 -4.56 0.04
CA THR A 33 -20.20 -3.76 1.19
C THR A 33 -19.21 -4.62 1.95
N THR A 34 -17.93 -4.50 1.60
CA THR A 34 -16.85 -4.91 2.50
C THR A 34 -16.88 -3.95 3.67
N ASP A 35 -17.84 -4.19 4.55
CA ASP A 35 -17.86 -3.69 5.92
C ASP A 35 -16.80 -4.50 6.71
N ALA A 36 -15.56 -4.36 6.25
CA ALA A 36 -14.39 -4.72 7.00
C ALA A 36 -13.76 -3.38 7.33
N SER A 37 -13.77 -3.03 8.60
CA SER A 37 -12.96 -1.99 9.22
C SER A 37 -11.48 -2.34 9.02
N TYR A 38 -11.03 -2.34 7.77
CA TYR A 38 -9.72 -2.74 7.36
C TYR A 38 -8.82 -1.54 7.59
N SER A 39 -7.89 -1.67 8.54
CA SER A 39 -6.92 -0.63 8.83
C SER A 39 -5.94 -0.51 7.66
N PHE A 40 -6.36 0.15 6.58
CA PHE A 40 -5.47 0.61 5.53
C PHE A 40 -4.45 1.54 6.19
N THR A 41 -3.19 1.09 6.30
CA THR A 41 -2.14 1.95 6.83
C THR A 41 -2.03 3.15 5.88
N PRO A 42 -2.32 4.38 6.34
CA PRO A 42 -2.37 5.52 5.45
C PRO A 42 -1.04 5.67 4.71
N ALA A 43 -1.10 5.88 3.39
CA ALA A 43 0.07 6.22 2.58
C ALA A 43 0.82 7.46 3.14
N LYS A 44 0.12 8.29 3.92
CA LYS A 44 0.65 9.48 4.59
C LYS A 44 1.65 9.19 5.71
N ILE A 45 1.62 8.03 6.37
CA ILE A 45 2.61 7.74 7.43
C ILE A 45 3.98 7.66 6.76
N CYS A 46 4.87 8.60 7.04
CA CYS A 46 6.20 8.66 6.44
C CYS A 46 6.13 8.61 4.90
N ALA A 47 5.61 9.68 4.28
CA ALA A 47 5.51 9.82 2.83
C ALA A 47 6.90 9.97 2.16
N ILE A 48 7.70 8.92 2.26
CA ILE A 48 9.07 8.82 1.74
C ILE A 48 9.07 7.76 0.65
N GLN A 49 9.54 8.15 -0.53
CA GLN A 49 9.70 7.26 -1.68
C GLN A 49 10.95 6.40 -1.50
N TRP A 50 10.77 5.20 -0.97
CA TRP A 50 11.87 4.29 -0.65
C TRP A 50 12.65 3.81 -1.88
N ARG A 51 12.04 3.85 -3.07
CA ARG A 51 12.67 3.46 -4.34
C ARG A 51 13.76 4.41 -4.80
N ASP A 52 13.81 5.63 -4.26
CA ASP A 52 14.81 6.63 -4.61
C ASP A 52 16.21 6.30 -4.06
N GLY A 53 16.32 5.26 -3.22
CA GLY A 53 17.61 4.68 -2.82
C GLY A 53 17.76 4.41 -1.32
N THR A 54 18.95 3.92 -0.96
CA THR A 54 19.29 3.49 0.40
C THR A 54 19.10 4.58 1.45
N LEU A 55 19.33 5.85 1.10
CA LEU A 55 19.10 6.97 2.01
C LEU A 55 17.61 7.11 2.37
N GLN A 56 16.72 6.94 1.39
CA GLN A 56 15.28 7.02 1.56
C GLN A 56 14.74 5.82 2.34
N VAL A 57 15.30 4.62 2.12
CA VAL A 57 15.03 3.45 2.98
C VAL A 57 15.38 3.75 4.44
N LYS A 58 16.59 4.27 4.71
CA LYS A 58 17.01 4.67 6.07
C LYS A 58 16.11 5.73 6.68
N ARG A 59 15.70 6.75 5.89
CA ARG A 59 14.77 7.80 6.34
C ARG A 59 13.40 7.22 6.66
N LEU A 60 12.90 6.30 5.85
CA LEU A 60 11.62 5.61 6.08
C LEU A 60 11.67 4.76 7.36
N ILE A 61 12.75 3.99 7.57
CA ILE A 61 12.97 3.23 8.82
C ILE A 61 12.89 4.16 10.02
N ARG A 62 13.68 5.25 10.03
CA ARG A 62 13.71 6.18 11.16
C ARG A 62 12.37 6.84 11.42
N CYS A 63 11.68 7.25 10.36
CA CYS A 63 10.36 7.86 10.49
C CYS A 63 9.33 6.86 11.06
N ALA A 64 9.28 5.64 10.52
CA ALA A 64 8.36 4.61 10.99
C ALA A 64 8.67 4.20 12.44
N ALA A 65 9.95 4.04 12.78
CA ALA A 65 10.36 3.71 14.15
C ALA A 65 9.89 4.77 15.14
N ARG A 66 10.13 6.05 14.85
CA ARG A 66 9.64 7.17 15.68
C ARG A 66 8.12 7.16 15.82
N TYR A 67 7.41 7.00 14.70
CA TYR A 67 5.94 6.98 14.69
C TYR A 67 5.35 5.87 15.56
N TYR A 68 5.97 4.69 15.58
CA TYR A 68 5.51 3.55 16.37
C TYR A 68 6.16 3.43 17.76
N GLY A 69 6.99 4.40 18.17
CA GLY A 69 7.66 4.38 19.48
C GLY A 69 8.77 3.33 19.61
N VAL A 70 9.38 2.93 18.50
CA VAL A 70 10.52 2.01 18.43
C VAL A 70 11.83 2.80 18.36
N ASN A 71 12.88 2.34 19.05
CA ASN A 71 14.20 2.96 18.99
C ASN A 71 14.70 3.02 17.52
N PRO A 72 14.89 4.22 16.93
CA PRO A 72 15.24 4.35 15.52
C PRO A 72 16.62 3.82 15.17
N ASP A 73 17.60 3.96 16.07
CA ASP A 73 18.97 3.55 15.81
C ASP A 73 19.08 2.02 15.83
N LYS A 74 18.42 1.36 16.78
CA LYS A 74 18.31 -0.11 16.76
C LYS A 74 17.61 -0.61 15.50
N ALA A 75 16.51 0.05 15.08
CA ALA A 75 15.81 -0.31 13.85
C ALA A 75 16.69 -0.20 12.61
N VAL A 76 17.52 0.85 12.51
CA VAL A 76 18.50 1.02 11.43
C VAL A 76 19.62 -0.02 11.51
N THR A 77 20.15 -0.30 12.71
CA THR A 77 21.22 -1.30 12.91
C THR A 77 20.77 -2.70 12.52
N ILE A 78 19.55 -3.12 12.89
CA ILE A 78 19.02 -4.43 12.49
C ILE A 78 18.83 -4.47 10.97
N ALA A 79 18.18 -3.48 10.36
CA ALA A 79 18.00 -3.45 8.90
C ALA A 79 19.34 -3.51 8.13
N HIS A 80 20.40 -2.90 8.66
CA HIS A 80 21.74 -3.03 8.08
C HIS A 80 22.24 -4.47 8.12
N ARG A 81 22.12 -5.14 9.27
CA ARG A 81 22.55 -6.53 9.47
C ARG A 81 21.76 -7.51 8.60
N GLU A 82 20.46 -7.28 8.47
CA GLU A 82 19.55 -8.16 7.75
C GLU A 82 19.72 -8.07 6.23
N SER A 83 19.88 -6.86 5.67
CA SER A 83 19.81 -6.70 4.22
C SER A 83 20.74 -5.67 3.60
N LEU A 84 21.60 -5.02 4.40
CA LEU A 84 22.31 -3.81 3.98
C LEU A 84 21.38 -2.74 3.40
N PHE A 85 20.12 -2.70 3.88
CA PHE A 85 19.04 -1.84 3.39
C PHE A 85 18.52 -2.16 1.98
N HIS A 86 18.86 -3.31 1.39
CA HIS A 86 18.39 -3.70 0.06
C HIS A 86 16.94 -4.24 0.13
N PRO A 87 15.96 -3.60 -0.54
CA PRO A 87 14.57 -4.05 -0.54
C PRO A 87 14.37 -5.44 -1.13
N ASP A 88 15.20 -5.81 -2.10
CA ASP A 88 15.12 -7.08 -2.84
C ASP A 88 16.04 -8.17 -2.24
N ALA A 89 16.56 -7.96 -1.03
CA ALA A 89 17.42 -8.94 -0.36
C ALA A 89 16.65 -10.24 -0.13
N TYR A 90 17.25 -11.35 -0.57
CA TYR A 90 16.68 -12.68 -0.46
C TYR A 90 17.73 -13.67 0.06
N ASN A 91 17.37 -14.44 1.07
CA ASN A 91 18.17 -15.54 1.57
C ASN A 91 17.62 -16.87 1.04
N ALA A 92 18.36 -17.52 0.14
CA ALA A 92 17.93 -18.78 -0.49
C ALA A 92 17.81 -19.96 0.48
N TRP A 93 18.55 -19.96 1.59
CA TRP A 93 18.52 -21.05 2.56
C TRP A 93 17.30 -20.98 3.47
N SER A 94 16.99 -19.78 3.98
CA SER A 94 15.89 -19.58 4.94
C SER A 94 14.60 -19.06 4.29
N CYS A 95 14.65 -18.67 3.02
CA CYS A 95 13.56 -17.97 2.32
C CYS A 95 13.21 -16.63 3.01
N ALA A 96 14.19 -15.95 3.60
CA ALA A 96 14.00 -14.65 4.23
C ALA A 96 14.03 -13.52 3.20
N GLU A 97 13.12 -12.55 3.35
CA GLU A 97 12.83 -11.54 2.31
C GLU A 97 12.86 -10.10 2.85
N GLY A 98 13.45 -9.22 2.05
CA GLY A 98 13.41 -7.77 2.17
C GLY A 98 14.20 -7.20 3.34
N ILE A 99 13.83 -5.97 3.73
CA ILE A 99 14.62 -5.11 4.64
C ILE A 99 14.94 -5.77 5.98
N TYR A 100 13.94 -6.42 6.60
CA TYR A 100 14.08 -7.07 7.90
C TYR A 100 14.09 -8.60 7.80
N GLN A 101 14.33 -9.15 6.61
CA GLN A 101 14.47 -10.59 6.37
C GLN A 101 13.34 -11.41 7.00
N HIS A 102 12.10 -11.04 6.69
CA HIS A 102 10.95 -11.84 7.13
C HIS A 102 10.95 -13.17 6.38
N LEU A 103 10.88 -14.28 7.11
CA LEU A 103 10.71 -15.61 6.51
C LEU A 103 9.43 -15.67 5.68
N CYS A 104 9.54 -16.14 4.43
CA CYS A 104 8.45 -16.17 3.45
C CYS A 104 7.20 -16.90 3.96
N ARG A 105 7.36 -18.01 4.70
CA ARG A 105 6.22 -18.77 5.28
C ARG A 105 5.36 -17.95 6.25
N TYR A 106 5.94 -16.95 6.91
CA TYR A 106 5.23 -16.12 7.89
C TYR A 106 4.76 -14.79 7.31
N TRP A 107 5.35 -14.35 6.20
CA TRP A 107 5.06 -13.03 5.64
C TRP A 107 3.59 -12.83 5.29
N PRO A 108 2.88 -13.74 4.60
CA PRO A 108 1.47 -13.53 4.27
C PRO A 108 0.59 -13.22 5.48
N GLY A 109 0.77 -13.96 6.57
CA GLY A 109 0.04 -13.74 7.83
C GLY A 109 0.40 -12.41 8.48
N ARG A 110 1.71 -12.11 8.61
CA ARG A 110 2.18 -10.83 9.18
C ARG A 110 1.70 -9.63 8.37
N ALA A 111 1.80 -9.70 7.05
CA ALA A 111 1.35 -8.65 6.16
C ALA A 111 -0.16 -8.44 6.32
N TYR A 112 -0.95 -9.51 6.38
CA TYR A 112 -2.38 -9.44 6.66
C TYR A 112 -2.68 -8.76 8.01
N ASP A 113 -2.13 -9.28 9.11
CA ASP A 113 -2.39 -8.82 10.48
C ASP A 113 -2.06 -7.34 10.69
N TYR A 114 -1.07 -6.83 9.95
CA TYR A 114 -0.58 -5.47 10.09
C TYR A 114 -1.04 -4.52 8.98
N GLY A 115 -2.03 -4.92 8.16
CA GLY A 115 -2.74 -4.02 7.23
C GLY A 115 -2.13 -3.91 5.83
N PHE A 116 -1.34 -4.91 5.43
CA PHE A 116 -0.62 -5.03 4.15
C PHE A 116 -0.97 -6.34 3.42
N LYS A 117 -2.18 -6.89 3.59
CA LYS A 117 -2.65 -8.10 2.87
C LYS A 117 -2.28 -8.06 1.38
N GLY A 118 -1.58 -9.09 0.93
CA GLY A 118 -1.18 -9.26 -0.47
C GLY A 118 0.01 -8.41 -0.91
N TRP A 119 0.60 -7.60 -0.04
CA TRP A 119 1.82 -6.86 -0.36
C TRP A 119 3.03 -7.79 -0.29
N SER A 120 3.99 -7.60 -1.20
CA SER A 120 5.26 -8.34 -1.20
C SER A 120 6.15 -7.94 -0.02
N ALA A 121 6.93 -8.88 0.53
CA ALA A 121 7.94 -8.60 1.54
C ALA A 121 9.09 -7.76 0.98
N PHE A 122 9.30 -7.78 -0.34
CA PHE A 122 10.28 -6.92 -1.04
C PHE A 122 9.78 -5.47 -1.16
N ASN A 123 8.50 -5.20 -0.87
CA ASN A 123 8.05 -3.82 -0.72
C ASN A 123 8.61 -3.25 0.59
N ALA A 124 9.68 -2.44 0.50
CA ALA A 124 10.36 -1.90 1.67
C ALA A 124 9.41 -1.19 2.65
N ARG A 125 8.42 -0.45 2.15
CA ARG A 125 7.43 0.23 3.00
C ARG A 125 6.61 -0.76 3.82
N ALA A 126 6.07 -1.80 3.19
CA ALA A 126 5.31 -2.83 3.90
C ALA A 126 6.22 -3.53 4.92
N ASN A 127 7.39 -4.00 4.49
CA ASN A 127 8.36 -4.72 5.33
C ASN A 127 8.75 -3.91 6.59
N ILE A 128 9.09 -2.62 6.40
CA ILE A 128 9.45 -1.71 7.49
C ILE A 128 8.27 -1.48 8.44
N ILE A 129 7.08 -1.15 7.92
CA ILE A 129 5.94 -0.80 8.78
C ILE A 129 5.44 -2.03 9.55
N VAL A 130 5.35 -3.20 8.89
CA VAL A 130 5.03 -4.48 9.55
C VAL A 130 6.01 -4.74 10.68
N THR A 131 7.32 -4.60 10.42
CA THR A 131 8.35 -4.77 11.45
C THR A 131 8.14 -3.83 12.62
N MET A 132 7.93 -2.53 12.38
CA MET A 132 7.75 -1.57 13.48
C MET A 132 6.51 -1.89 14.33
N LYS A 133 5.41 -2.31 13.71
CA LYS A 133 4.20 -2.73 14.44
C LYS A 133 4.43 -4.02 15.24
N MET A 134 5.17 -4.97 14.70
CA MET A 134 5.58 -6.20 15.42
C MET A 134 6.47 -5.88 16.62
N VAL A 135 7.51 -5.06 16.42
CA VAL A 135 8.47 -4.70 17.47
C VAL A 135 7.78 -3.90 18.57
N ARG A 136 6.85 -2.99 18.23
CA ARG A 136 6.03 -2.30 19.23
C ARG A 136 5.26 -3.28 20.13
N ARG A 137 4.80 -4.41 19.57
CA ARG A 137 3.97 -5.38 20.30
C ARG A 137 4.79 -6.42 21.07
N TYR A 138 5.90 -6.88 20.52
CA TYR A 138 6.63 -8.05 21.03
C TYR A 138 8.12 -7.77 21.32
N GLY A 139 8.57 -6.53 21.11
CA GLY A 139 9.99 -6.20 21.16
C GLY A 139 10.79 -6.82 20.01
N TRP A 140 12.10 -6.89 20.20
CA TRP A 140 13.05 -7.36 19.19
C TRP A 140 13.34 -8.86 19.25
N ALA A 141 12.62 -9.63 20.07
CA ALA A 141 12.88 -11.07 20.27
C ALA A 141 12.97 -11.90 18.97
N PRO A 142 12.21 -11.59 17.89
CA PRO A 142 12.37 -12.32 16.63
C PRO A 142 13.69 -12.04 15.87
N TRP A 143 14.50 -11.06 16.30
CA TRP A 143 15.78 -10.63 15.70
C TRP A 143 16.94 -10.67 16.71
N SER A 144 16.78 -11.39 17.82
CA SER A 144 17.80 -11.56 18.86
C SER A 144 18.39 -12.95 18.85
#